data_AF-A0A947E7M7-F1
#
_entry.id   AF-A0A947E7M7-F1
#
_cell.length_a   1.000
_cell.length_b   1.000
_cell.length_c   1.000
_cell.angle_alpha   90.00
_cell.angle_beta   90.00
_cell.angle_gamma   90.00
#
_symmetry.space_group_name_H-M   'P 1'
#
loop_
_entity.id
_entity.type
_entity.pdbx_description
1 polymer ?
#
loop_
_entity_poly.entity_id
_entity_poly.type
_entity_poly.pdbx_seq_one_letter_code
_entity_poly.pdbx_strand_id
1 'polypeptide(L)'
;MNVCKLSRPLLARAATRATARWHDPARRPALKDSDMLRLPLSAKLTRRLVPLLAAGLALAAASLHAAPPKAREGTLGGSKASGPIMSMAQLRACMAQQARIQTGNEEAEKTQQQLNAERAEIDREAEALKNDLPGVDRTNKEAIEAYVARAHGHDKRIDAYQARIPAFNAHVESLNAERAGYAKTCDGRRYLEDDYKDIKAGK
;
A
#
# COMPACT_ATOMS: atom_id res chain seq x y z
N MET A 1 44.16 -15.84 50.42
CA MET A 1 44.29 -16.71 49.22
C MET A 1 42.86 -17.03 48.80
N ASN A 2 42.28 -16.71 47.64
CA ASN A 2 42.75 -16.15 46.39
C ASN A 2 41.68 -15.19 45.83
N VAL A 3 42.15 -14.10 45.23
CA VAL A 3 41.35 -13.06 44.58
C VAL A 3 41.09 -13.51 43.14
N CYS A 4 39.83 -13.79 42.77
CA CYS A 4 39.43 -13.97 41.37
C CYS A 4 39.30 -12.61 40.69
N LYS A 5 40.42 -12.10 40.19
CA LYS A 5 40.49 -11.22 39.01
C LYS A 5 40.17 -12.07 37.79
N LEU A 6 39.25 -11.65 36.92
CA LEU A 6 39.36 -11.75 35.46
C LEU A 6 38.15 -11.09 34.77
N SER A 7 38.45 -9.97 34.11
CA SER A 7 38.00 -9.60 32.76
C SER A 7 36.50 -9.48 32.47
N ARG A 8 35.97 -8.26 32.66
CA ARG A 8 34.85 -7.77 31.84
C ARG A 8 35.40 -7.08 30.58
N PRO A 9 34.97 -7.49 29.37
CA PRO A 9 35.38 -6.81 28.15
C PRO A 9 34.68 -5.46 28.01
N LEU A 10 35.46 -4.49 27.52
CA LEU A 10 35.06 -3.16 27.08
C LEU A 10 33.99 -3.25 25.99
N LEU A 11 32.72 -3.18 26.36
CA LEU A 11 31.61 -2.81 25.46
C LEU A 11 31.10 -1.41 25.83
N ALA A 12 32.02 -0.46 25.86
CA ALA A 12 31.71 0.96 25.98
C ALA A 12 32.11 1.67 24.68
N ARG A 13 31.16 2.44 24.13
CA ARG A 13 31.27 3.41 23.02
C ARG A 13 31.10 2.88 21.59
N ALA A 14 29.86 2.64 21.19
CA ALA A 14 29.46 2.75 19.78
C ALA A 14 27.99 3.19 19.57
N ALA A 15 27.37 3.93 20.50
CA ALA A 15 25.94 4.23 20.45
C ALA A 15 25.57 5.73 20.56
N THR A 16 26.38 6.65 19.99
CA THR A 16 26.11 8.11 20.12
C THR A 16 26.36 8.95 18.87
N ARG A 17 26.20 8.43 17.65
CA ARG A 17 26.30 9.26 16.42
C ARG A 17 25.29 8.94 15.31
N ALA A 18 24.06 8.56 15.63
CA ALA A 18 23.05 8.26 14.60
C ALA A 18 21.82 9.20 14.59
N THR A 19 21.63 10.07 15.59
CA THR A 19 20.40 10.90 15.68
C THR A 19 20.56 12.34 15.18
N ALA A 20 21.76 12.78 14.78
CA ALA A 20 22.01 14.17 14.37
C ALA A 20 21.94 14.44 12.85
N ARG A 21 21.16 13.67 12.08
CA ARG A 21 21.11 13.78 10.61
C ARG A 21 19.69 13.92 10.02
N TRP A 22 18.71 14.39 10.80
CA TRP A 22 17.33 14.57 10.31
C TRP A 22 16.83 16.02 10.33
N HIS A 23 17.64 16.98 10.78
CA HIS A 23 17.28 18.41 10.80
C HIS A 23 18.36 19.27 10.13
N ASP A 24 18.61 19.03 8.85
CA ASP A 24 19.28 20.02 7.99
C ASP A 24 18.24 20.61 7.02
N PRO A 25 17.63 21.77 7.33
CA PRO A 25 16.67 22.42 6.45
C PRO A 25 17.29 22.91 5.13
N ALA A 26 18.62 22.93 4.98
CA ALA A 26 19.31 23.41 3.78
C ALA A 26 19.43 22.36 2.66
N ARG A 27 18.97 21.11 2.85
CA ARG A 27 18.97 20.04 1.84
C ARG A 27 17.58 19.70 1.29
N ARG A 28 16.66 20.66 1.24
CA ARG A 28 15.51 20.51 0.34
C ARG A 28 16.02 20.82 -1.07
N PRO A 29 16.10 19.85 -2.01
CA PRO A 29 16.27 20.23 -3.40
C PRO A 29 15.11 21.15 -3.75
N ALA A 30 15.43 22.34 -4.26
CA ALA A 30 14.46 23.22 -4.86
C ALA A 30 13.78 22.44 -5.99
N LEU A 31 12.60 21.88 -5.70
CA LEU A 31 11.66 21.41 -6.70
C LEU A 31 11.31 22.66 -7.51
N LYS A 32 11.95 22.77 -8.68
CA LYS A 32 11.62 23.79 -9.67
C LYS A 32 10.16 23.58 -10.05
N ASP A 33 9.32 24.51 -9.63
CA ASP A 33 7.97 24.76 -10.15
C ASP A 33 8.06 25.16 -11.62
N SER A 34 8.33 24.20 -12.49
CA SER A 34 8.29 24.39 -13.93
C SER A 34 7.86 23.07 -14.55
N ASP A 35 6.83 23.13 -15.40
CA ASP A 35 6.24 22.02 -16.15
C ASP A 35 5.08 21.21 -15.51
N MET A 36 4.14 21.90 -14.86
CA MET A 36 2.73 21.45 -14.89
C MET A 36 2.05 22.04 -16.14
N LEU A 37 2.54 21.59 -17.29
CA LEU A 37 1.93 21.83 -18.60
C LEU A 37 0.59 21.07 -18.68
N ARG A 38 -0.47 21.87 -18.74
CA ARG A 38 -1.70 21.66 -19.52
C ARG A 38 -1.88 20.27 -20.12
N LEU A 39 -2.68 19.43 -19.48
CA LEU A 39 -3.33 18.30 -20.14
C LEU A 39 -4.56 18.80 -20.92
N PRO A 40 -4.67 18.53 -22.23
CA PRO A 40 -5.86 18.86 -23.01
C PRO A 40 -7.00 17.89 -22.67
N LEU A 41 -8.13 18.44 -22.22
CA LEU A 41 -9.45 17.80 -22.30
C LEU A 41 -9.70 17.41 -23.77
N SER A 42 -9.63 16.11 -24.08
CA SER A 42 -10.16 15.57 -25.34
C SER A 42 -11.33 14.66 -25.05
N ALA A 43 -12.50 15.28 -24.90
CA ALA A 43 -13.78 14.61 -24.98
C ALA A 43 -14.06 14.25 -26.45
N LYS A 44 -14.05 12.95 -26.78
CA LYS A 44 -14.66 12.45 -28.02
C LYS A 44 -15.73 11.43 -27.67
N LEU A 45 -16.91 11.99 -27.41
CA LEU A 45 -18.19 11.31 -27.32
C LEU A 45 -18.64 11.00 -28.76
N THR A 46 -18.34 9.80 -29.27
CA THR A 46 -18.84 9.36 -30.58
C THR A 46 -19.90 8.29 -30.40
N ARG A 47 -21.13 8.78 -30.35
CA ARG A 47 -22.40 8.04 -30.42
C ARG A 47 -22.56 7.53 -31.85
N ARG A 48 -22.64 6.21 -32.05
CA ARG A 48 -23.12 5.63 -33.32
C ARG A 48 -24.28 4.69 -33.05
N LEU A 49 -25.47 5.19 -33.37
CA LEU A 49 -26.66 4.42 -33.72
C LEU A 49 -26.45 3.82 -35.12
N VAL A 50 -26.72 2.53 -35.30
CA VAL A 50 -27.16 1.95 -36.59
C VAL A 50 -28.22 0.89 -36.31
N PRO A 51 -29.30 0.80 -37.13
CA PRO A 51 -30.53 0.08 -36.81
C PRO A 51 -30.64 -1.29 -37.49
N LEU A 52 -31.76 -1.96 -37.13
CA LEU A 52 -32.33 -3.19 -37.66
C LEU A 52 -32.13 -3.45 -39.16
N LEU A 53 -31.82 -4.70 -39.50
CA LEU A 53 -32.36 -5.35 -40.70
C LEU A 53 -32.71 -6.81 -40.40
N ALA A 54 -33.91 -7.18 -40.83
CA ALA A 54 -34.59 -8.44 -40.58
C ALA A 54 -34.48 -9.41 -41.76
N ALA A 55 -34.83 -10.67 -41.46
CA ALA A 55 -35.38 -11.71 -42.34
C ALA A 55 -34.45 -12.44 -43.32
N GLY A 56 -34.40 -13.78 -43.17
CA GLY A 56 -33.85 -14.71 -44.16
C GLY A 56 -33.85 -16.16 -43.68
N LEU A 57 -34.87 -16.92 -44.11
CA LEU A 57 -35.07 -18.37 -43.99
C LEU A 57 -33.84 -19.22 -44.43
N ALA A 58 -33.60 -20.34 -43.76
CA ALA A 58 -33.46 -21.67 -44.41
C ALA A 58 -33.27 -22.79 -43.37
N LEU A 59 -34.22 -23.73 -43.34
CA LEU A 59 -34.11 -25.04 -42.71
C LEU A 59 -33.10 -25.88 -43.50
N ALA A 60 -31.98 -26.25 -42.88
CA ALA A 60 -31.13 -27.35 -43.31
C ALA A 60 -30.70 -28.15 -42.08
N ALA A 61 -31.49 -29.17 -41.75
CA ALA A 61 -31.14 -30.18 -40.76
C ALA A 61 -30.11 -31.13 -41.37
N ALA A 62 -28.83 -30.76 -41.26
CA ALA A 62 -27.71 -31.68 -41.49
C ALA A 62 -27.11 -32.04 -40.13
N SER A 63 -26.94 -33.33 -39.88
CA SER A 63 -26.38 -33.91 -38.67
C SER A 63 -24.91 -33.49 -38.48
N LEU A 64 -24.69 -32.29 -37.93
CA LEU A 64 -23.40 -31.90 -37.39
C LEU A 64 -23.16 -32.74 -36.14
N HIS A 65 -22.21 -33.67 -36.23
CA HIS A 65 -21.51 -34.19 -35.06
C HIS A 65 -20.81 -32.98 -34.44
N ALA A 66 -21.50 -32.33 -33.51
CA ALA A 66 -21.01 -31.15 -32.82
C ALA A 66 -19.69 -31.53 -32.15
N ALA A 67 -18.59 -31.00 -32.69
CA ALA A 67 -17.32 -31.05 -32.01
C ALA A 67 -17.55 -30.50 -30.59
N PRO A 68 -17.05 -31.18 -29.54
CA PRO A 68 -17.28 -30.73 -28.17
C PRO A 68 -16.87 -29.26 -28.05
N PRO A 69 -17.69 -28.43 -27.38
CA PRO A 69 -17.40 -27.01 -27.26
C PRO A 69 -16.00 -26.84 -26.65
N LYS A 70 -15.14 -26.09 -27.33
CA LYS A 70 -13.80 -25.77 -26.82
C LYS A 70 -13.97 -25.10 -25.45
N ALA A 71 -13.30 -25.64 -24.43
CA ALA A 71 -13.31 -25.08 -23.09
C ALA A 71 -12.93 -23.60 -23.17
N ARG A 72 -13.69 -22.74 -22.48
CA ARG A 72 -13.40 -21.31 -22.44
C ARG A 72 -12.23 -21.09 -21.49
N GLU A 73 -11.28 -20.28 -21.94
CA GLU A 73 -10.09 -19.99 -21.17
C GLU A 73 -10.04 -18.51 -20.79
N GLY A 74 -9.64 -18.27 -19.55
CA GLY A 74 -9.37 -16.94 -18.99
C GLY A 74 -7.88 -16.73 -18.78
N THR A 75 -7.51 -15.51 -18.39
CA THR A 75 -6.15 -15.15 -17.95
C THR A 75 -6.23 -14.36 -16.66
N LEU A 76 -5.38 -14.69 -15.68
CA LEU A 76 -5.32 -13.94 -14.42
C LEU A 76 -4.52 -12.64 -14.63
N GLY A 77 -5.06 -11.53 -14.11
CA GLY A 77 -4.41 -10.21 -14.21
C GLY A 77 -4.57 -9.54 -15.58
N GLY A 78 -3.83 -8.45 -15.79
CA GLY A 78 -3.90 -7.63 -16.99
C GLY A 78 -2.81 -7.95 -18.03
N SER A 79 -1.88 -8.86 -17.70
CA SER A 79 -0.77 -9.22 -18.56
C SER A 79 -1.20 -10.16 -19.70
N LYS A 80 -0.40 -10.18 -20.77
CA LYS A 80 -0.62 -11.06 -21.92
C LYS A 80 -0.63 -12.53 -21.47
N ALA A 81 -1.62 -13.28 -21.95
CA ALA A 81 -1.72 -14.72 -21.74
C ALA A 81 -0.41 -15.43 -22.11
N SER A 82 0.19 -16.13 -21.14
CA SER A 82 1.47 -16.82 -21.29
C SER A 82 1.49 -18.15 -20.53
N GLY A 83 2.26 -19.09 -21.07
CA GLY A 83 2.50 -20.40 -20.48
C GLY A 83 1.33 -21.39 -20.59
N PRO A 84 1.51 -22.60 -20.02
CA PRO A 84 0.48 -23.64 -19.96
C PRO A 84 -0.71 -23.24 -19.08
N ILE A 85 -1.87 -23.85 -19.36
CA ILE A 85 -3.08 -23.75 -18.52
C ILE A 85 -2.74 -24.23 -17.10
N MET A 86 -3.08 -23.42 -16.10
CA MET A 86 -2.88 -23.79 -14.71
C MET A 86 -3.88 -24.84 -14.26
N SER A 87 -3.45 -25.71 -13.35
CA SER A 87 -4.37 -26.64 -12.68
C SER A 87 -5.32 -25.91 -11.74
N MET A 88 -6.48 -26.52 -11.45
CA MET A 88 -7.45 -26.01 -10.46
C MET A 88 -6.79 -25.69 -9.10
N ALA A 89 -5.85 -26.52 -8.64
CA ALA A 89 -5.14 -26.27 -7.38
C ALA A 89 -4.27 -25.00 -7.43
N GLN A 90 -3.56 -24.79 -8.54
CA GLN A 90 -2.78 -23.57 -8.76
C GLN A 90 -3.67 -22.33 -8.86
N LEU A 91 -4.81 -22.44 -9.55
CA LEU A 91 -5.80 -21.36 -9.67
C LEU A 91 -6.32 -20.94 -8.29
N ARG A 92 -6.69 -21.91 -7.45
CA ARG A 92 -7.16 -21.64 -6.08
C ARG A 92 -6.08 -20.92 -5.25
N ALA A 93 -4.81 -21.34 -5.37
CA ALA A 93 -3.70 -20.68 -4.69
C ALA A 93 -3.50 -19.23 -5.16
N CYS A 94 -3.54 -18.99 -6.48
CA CYS A 94 -3.41 -17.65 -7.04
C CYS A 94 -4.56 -16.71 -6.62
N MET A 95 -5.79 -17.20 -6.64
CA MET A 95 -6.96 -16.42 -6.18
C MET A 95 -6.86 -16.08 -4.69
N ALA A 96 -6.45 -17.04 -3.86
CA ALA A 96 -6.23 -16.79 -2.43
C ALA A 96 -5.12 -15.76 -2.18
N GLN A 97 -4.04 -15.79 -2.97
CA GLN A 97 -2.97 -14.78 -2.91
C GLN A 97 -3.46 -13.40 -3.35
N GLN A 98 -4.25 -13.32 -4.43
CA GLN A 98 -4.84 -12.07 -4.87
C GLN A 98 -5.75 -11.46 -3.80
N ALA A 99 -6.57 -12.28 -3.12
CA ALA A 99 -7.42 -11.84 -2.02
C ALA A 99 -6.60 -11.30 -0.85
N ARG A 100 -5.53 -11.99 -0.42
CA ARG A 100 -4.63 -11.49 0.64
C ARG A 100 -3.99 -10.15 0.29
N ILE A 101 -3.51 -9.99 -0.95
CA ILE A 101 -2.95 -8.73 -1.43
C ILE A 101 -4.00 -7.61 -1.39
N GLN A 102 -5.25 -7.89 -1.80
CA GLN A 102 -6.33 -6.92 -1.76
C GLN A 102 -6.63 -6.48 -0.33
N THR A 103 -6.88 -7.42 0.59
CA THR A 103 -7.12 -7.11 2.01
C THR A 103 -5.96 -6.33 2.62
N GLY A 104 -4.72 -6.75 2.35
CA GLY A 104 -3.55 -6.02 2.84
C GLY A 104 -3.43 -4.60 2.29
N ASN A 105 -3.86 -4.34 1.04
CA ASN A 105 -3.93 -2.96 0.53
C ASN A 105 -4.92 -2.10 1.29
N GLU A 106 -6.11 -2.63 1.54
CA GLU A 106 -7.16 -1.93 2.28
C GLU A 106 -6.69 -1.60 3.70
N GLU A 107 -6.01 -2.54 4.36
CA GLU A 107 -5.41 -2.34 5.68
C GLU A 107 -4.27 -1.30 5.67
N ALA A 108 -3.39 -1.37 4.67
CA ALA A 108 -2.29 -0.42 4.49
C ALA A 108 -2.83 1.01 4.22
N GLU A 109 -3.84 1.15 3.36
CA GLU A 109 -4.49 2.43 3.08
C GLU A 109 -5.14 3.02 4.33
N LYS A 110 -5.88 2.21 5.09
CA LYS A 110 -6.47 2.64 6.37
C LYS A 110 -5.40 3.10 7.35
N THR A 111 -4.31 2.34 7.48
CA THR A 111 -3.20 2.69 8.38
C THR A 111 -2.50 3.96 7.93
N GLN A 112 -2.28 4.13 6.62
CA GLN A 112 -1.71 5.35 6.05
C GLN A 112 -2.59 6.58 6.34
N GLN A 113 -3.91 6.46 6.19
CA GLN A 113 -4.85 7.54 6.52
C GLN A 113 -4.79 7.93 8.01
N GLN A 114 -4.72 6.93 8.90
CA GLN A 114 -4.58 7.18 10.34
C GLN A 114 -3.25 7.88 10.68
N LEU A 115 -2.14 7.42 10.11
CA LEU A 115 -0.82 8.05 10.31
C LEU A 115 -0.81 9.48 9.77
N ASN A 116 -1.44 9.73 8.63
CA ASN A 116 -1.55 11.08 8.06
C ASN A 116 -2.37 12.01 8.96
N ALA A 117 -3.49 11.52 9.50
CA ALA A 117 -4.31 12.29 10.44
C ALA A 117 -3.52 12.59 11.72
N GLU A 118 -2.87 11.59 12.32
CA GLU A 118 -2.04 11.76 13.52
C GLU A 118 -0.90 12.76 13.29
N ARG A 119 -0.24 12.69 12.13
CA ARG A 119 0.80 13.65 11.75
C ARG A 119 0.24 15.08 11.65
N ALA A 120 -0.94 15.25 11.05
CA ALA A 120 -1.58 16.55 10.96
C ALA A 120 -1.94 17.10 12.35
N GLU A 121 -2.41 16.26 13.27
CA GLU A 121 -2.65 16.65 14.67
C GLU A 121 -1.37 17.11 15.37
N ILE A 122 -0.29 16.34 15.24
CA ILE A 122 1.04 16.70 15.79
C ILE A 122 1.51 18.05 15.25
N ASP A 123 1.34 18.29 13.95
CA ASP A 123 1.71 19.56 13.31
C ASP A 123 0.84 20.73 13.85
N ARG A 124 -0.46 20.51 14.07
CA ARG A 124 -1.36 21.52 14.68
C ARG A 124 -0.98 21.83 16.12
N GLU A 125 -0.72 20.81 16.93
CA GLU A 125 -0.29 20.97 18.32
C GLU A 125 1.05 21.72 18.41
N ALA A 126 1.99 21.45 17.50
CA ALA A 126 3.26 22.15 17.43
C ALA A 126 3.09 23.66 17.16
N GLU A 127 2.25 24.03 16.18
CA GLU A 127 1.98 25.45 15.91
C GLU A 127 1.21 26.12 17.05
N ALA A 128 0.29 25.41 17.71
CA ALA A 128 -0.39 25.92 18.91
C ALA A 128 0.62 26.22 20.04
N LEU A 129 1.51 25.27 20.35
CA LEU A 129 2.57 25.46 21.36
C LEU A 129 3.50 26.62 21.04
N LYS A 130 3.81 26.83 19.76
CA LYS A 130 4.63 27.95 19.31
C LYS A 130 3.90 29.29 19.44
N ASN A 131 2.62 29.34 19.11
CA ASN A 131 1.80 30.55 19.22
C ASN A 131 1.47 30.92 20.68
N ASP A 132 1.37 29.93 21.57
CA ASP A 132 1.15 30.14 23.01
C ASP A 132 2.39 30.71 23.71
N LEU A 133 3.59 30.35 23.26
CA LEU A 133 4.85 30.63 23.96
C LEU A 133 5.07 32.12 24.29
N PRO A 134 4.78 33.10 23.40
CA PRO A 134 4.90 34.52 23.73
C PRO A 134 3.95 34.99 24.83
N GLY A 135 2.81 34.30 25.01
CA GLY A 135 1.80 34.63 26.02
C GLY A 135 2.04 34.01 27.39
N VAL A 136 3.06 33.16 27.54
CA VAL A 136 3.40 32.53 28.82
C VAL A 136 4.09 33.55 29.73
N ASP A 137 3.46 33.86 30.87
CA ASP A 137 4.09 34.65 31.94
C ASP A 137 5.23 33.86 32.57
N ARG A 138 6.47 34.32 32.33
CA ARG A 138 7.70 33.67 32.80
C ARG A 138 8.00 33.92 34.28
N THR A 139 7.24 34.78 34.94
CA THR A 139 7.36 35.03 36.38
C THR A 139 6.40 34.15 37.19
N ASN A 140 5.37 33.62 36.53
CA ASN A 140 4.39 32.72 37.10
C ASN A 140 4.81 31.25 36.89
N LYS A 141 5.10 30.57 38.00
CA LYS A 141 5.59 29.18 37.99
C LYS A 141 4.55 28.22 37.42
N GLU A 142 3.28 28.39 37.80
CA GLU A 142 2.17 27.55 37.36
C GLU A 142 1.93 27.66 35.85
N ALA A 143 2.09 28.86 35.28
CA ALA A 143 1.99 29.10 33.84
C ALA A 143 3.10 28.37 33.05
N ILE A 144 4.34 28.41 33.56
CA ILE A 144 5.47 27.67 32.98
C ILE A 144 5.22 26.16 33.06
N GLU A 145 4.83 25.64 34.24
CA GLU A 145 4.59 24.21 34.44
C GLU A 145 3.49 23.68 33.53
N ALA A 146 2.40 24.45 33.36
CA ALA A 146 1.32 24.10 32.44
C ALA A 146 1.79 24.07 30.98
N TYR A 147 2.65 24.99 30.54
CA TYR A 147 3.23 24.96 29.20
C TYR A 147 4.15 23.75 28.99
N VAL A 148 5.06 23.50 29.93
CA VAL A 148 5.99 22.37 29.91
C VAL A 148 5.23 21.04 29.88
N ALA A 149 4.14 20.92 30.64
CA ALA A 149 3.29 19.73 30.62
C ALA A 149 2.65 19.49 29.23
N ARG A 150 2.18 20.55 28.55
CA ARG A 150 1.66 20.42 27.17
C ARG A 150 2.74 20.03 26.18
N ALA A 151 3.92 20.65 26.25
CA ALA A 151 5.06 20.31 25.40
C ALA A 151 5.48 18.83 25.58
N HIS A 152 5.57 18.35 26.82
CA HIS A 152 5.82 16.93 27.08
C HIS A 152 4.72 16.00 26.56
N GLY A 153 3.46 16.44 26.59
CA GLY A 153 2.34 15.70 25.99
C GLY A 153 2.49 15.56 24.46
N HIS A 154 2.92 16.64 23.80
CA HIS A 154 3.21 16.66 22.37
C HIS A 154 4.41 15.77 22.00
N ASP A 155 5.51 15.86 22.75
CA ASP A 155 6.69 15.00 22.56
C ASP A 155 6.33 13.51 22.63
N LYS A 156 5.51 13.12 23.62
CA LYS A 156 5.03 11.72 23.75
C LYS A 156 4.21 11.26 22.55
N ARG A 157 3.43 12.15 21.93
CA ARG A 157 2.66 11.84 20.71
C ARG A 157 3.60 11.67 19.52
N ILE A 158 4.63 12.51 19.40
CA ILE A 158 5.68 12.34 18.39
C ILE A 158 6.37 10.98 18.56
N ASP A 159 6.78 10.63 19.77
CA ASP A 159 7.45 9.35 20.05
C ASP A 159 6.55 8.15 19.68
N ALA A 160 5.27 8.21 20.06
CA ALA A 160 4.30 7.17 19.73
C ALA A 160 4.09 7.04 18.20
N TYR A 161 3.94 8.16 17.49
CA TYR A 161 3.85 8.18 16.03
C TYR A 161 5.09 7.57 15.39
N GLN A 162 6.30 8.01 15.81
CA GLN A 162 7.57 7.51 15.29
C GLN A 162 7.73 6.00 15.52
N ALA A 163 7.29 5.50 16.68
CA ALA A 163 7.35 4.07 17.00
C ALA A 163 6.48 3.19 16.08
N ARG A 164 5.43 3.75 15.47
CA ARG A 164 4.53 3.01 14.55
C ARG A 164 5.06 2.93 13.12
N ILE A 165 5.91 3.88 12.70
CA ILE A 165 6.41 3.95 11.32
C ILE A 165 7.16 2.69 10.88
N PRO A 166 8.06 2.07 11.66
CA PRO A 166 8.77 0.86 11.24
C PRO A 166 7.82 -0.31 10.95
N ALA A 167 6.77 -0.49 11.75
CA ALA A 167 5.80 -1.57 11.56
C ALA A 167 4.98 -1.35 10.28
N PHE A 168 4.55 -0.13 10.01
CA PHE A 168 3.85 0.21 8.77
C PHE A 168 4.74 -0.02 7.53
N ASN A 169 6.00 0.44 7.58
CA ASN A 169 6.96 0.22 6.49
C ASN A 169 7.19 -1.27 6.23
N ALA A 170 7.37 -2.08 7.28
CA ALA A 170 7.54 -3.52 7.15
C ALA A 170 6.32 -4.19 6.51
N HIS A 171 5.10 -3.74 6.85
CA HIS A 171 3.88 -4.24 6.23
C HIS A 171 3.80 -3.91 4.74
N VAL A 172 4.13 -2.68 4.34
CA VAL A 172 4.18 -2.27 2.92
C VAL A 172 5.22 -3.08 2.14
N GLU A 173 6.42 -3.30 2.70
CA GLU A 173 7.45 -4.14 2.08
C GLU A 173 6.98 -5.59 1.91
N SER A 174 6.29 -6.16 2.90
CA SER A 174 5.69 -7.49 2.80
C SER A 174 4.67 -7.56 1.65
N LEU A 175 3.79 -6.56 1.54
CA LEU A 175 2.81 -6.51 0.44
C LEU A 175 3.47 -6.36 -0.93
N ASN A 176 4.56 -5.62 -1.02
CA ASN A 176 5.33 -5.50 -2.26
C ASN A 176 5.97 -6.84 -2.65
N ALA A 177 6.52 -7.57 -1.68
CA ALA A 177 7.04 -8.90 -1.91
C ALA A 177 5.94 -9.88 -2.35
N GLU A 178 4.76 -9.83 -1.74
CA GLU A 178 3.61 -10.66 -2.13
C GLU A 178 3.13 -10.36 -3.54
N ARG A 179 3.05 -9.07 -3.92
CA ARG A 179 2.73 -8.63 -5.29
C ARG A 179 3.75 -9.12 -6.30
N ALA A 180 5.05 -8.99 -5.98
CA ALA A 180 6.11 -9.48 -6.85
C ALA A 180 6.03 -11.01 -7.03
N GLY A 181 5.73 -11.73 -5.94
CA GLY A 181 5.44 -13.17 -5.99
C GLY A 181 4.27 -13.49 -6.91
N TYR A 182 3.14 -12.80 -6.74
CA TYR A 182 1.94 -12.97 -7.56
C TYR A 182 2.21 -12.69 -9.05
N ALA A 183 2.93 -11.59 -9.34
CA ALA A 183 3.30 -11.23 -10.70
C ALA A 183 4.15 -12.33 -11.37
N LYS A 184 5.03 -12.98 -10.60
CA LYS A 184 5.89 -14.06 -11.12
C LYS A 184 5.12 -15.37 -11.33
N THR A 185 4.20 -15.73 -10.43
CA THR A 185 3.61 -17.08 -10.41
C THR A 185 2.23 -17.15 -11.04
N CYS A 186 1.46 -16.06 -10.99
CA CYS A 186 0.03 -16.03 -11.28
C CYS A 186 -0.35 -15.07 -12.42
N ASP A 187 0.29 -13.90 -12.52
CA ASP A 187 -0.06 -12.89 -13.52
C ASP A 187 0.22 -13.39 -14.96
N GLY A 188 -0.73 -13.12 -15.86
CA GLY A 188 -0.68 -13.56 -17.26
C GLY A 188 -0.87 -15.07 -17.47
N ARG A 189 -1.11 -15.87 -16.43
CA ARG A 189 -1.31 -17.33 -16.57
C ARG A 189 -2.73 -17.64 -17.02
N ARG A 190 -2.86 -18.58 -17.98
CA ARG A 190 -4.17 -19.04 -18.49
C ARG A 190 -4.83 -20.04 -17.54
N TYR A 191 -6.15 -20.01 -17.46
CA TYR A 191 -6.97 -20.96 -16.68
C TYR A 191 -8.23 -21.37 -17.44
N LEU A 192 -8.88 -22.45 -17.01
CA LEU A 192 -10.20 -22.85 -17.51
C LEU A 192 -11.28 -22.09 -16.75
N GLU A 193 -12.19 -21.43 -17.48
CA GLU A 193 -13.28 -20.63 -16.90
C GLU A 193 -14.20 -21.45 -15.98
N ASP A 194 -14.34 -22.74 -16.26
CA ASP A 194 -15.19 -23.63 -15.46
C ASP A 194 -14.53 -23.93 -14.10
N ASP A 195 -13.22 -24.18 -14.06
CA ASP A 195 -12.45 -24.32 -12.80
C ASP A 195 -12.57 -23.04 -11.94
N TYR A 196 -12.51 -21.86 -12.57
CA TYR A 196 -12.66 -20.59 -11.87
C TYR A 196 -14.03 -20.46 -11.21
N LYS A 197 -15.10 -20.78 -11.95
CA LYS A 197 -16.47 -20.76 -11.41
C LYS A 197 -16.66 -21.77 -10.29
N ASP A 198 -16.12 -22.98 -10.45
CA ASP A 198 -16.23 -24.03 -9.44
C ASP A 198 -15.50 -23.62 -8.14
N ILE A 199 -14.30 -23.04 -8.24
CA ILE A 199 -13.58 -22.48 -7.09
C ILE A 199 -14.38 -21.35 -6.42
N LYS A 200 -14.99 -20.44 -7.20
CA LYS A 200 -15.84 -19.38 -6.63
C LYS A 200 -17.13 -19.90 -6.00
N ALA A 201 -17.64 -21.03 -6.48
CA ALA A 201 -18.78 -21.72 -5.88
C ALA A 201 -18.39 -22.54 -4.64
N GLY A 202 -17.10 -22.58 -4.27
CA GLY A 202 -16.61 -23.32 -3.12
C GLY A 202 -16.45 -24.83 -3.34
N LYS A 203 -16.39 -25.27 -4.60
CA LYS A 203 -16.09 -26.66 -4.97
C LYS A 203 -14.59 -26.92 -5.06
#